data_AF-A0A521SK77-F1
#
_entry.id   AF-A0A521SK77-F1
#
_cell.length_a   1.000
_cell.length_b   1.000
_cell.length_c   1.000
_cell.angle_alpha   90.00
_cell.angle_beta   90.00
_cell.angle_gamma   90.00
#
_symmetry.space_group_name_H-M   'P 1'
#
loop_
_entity.id
_entity.type
_entity.pdbx_description
1 polymer ?
#
loop_
_entity_poly.entity_id
_entity_poly.type
_entity_poly.pdbx_seq_one_letter_code
_entity_poly.pdbx_strand_id
1 'polypeptide(L)'
;MKLSTKSLTITMALFWGGTVFFVALLNFLSPPYGKAFLDLVSSVYPGYKVVGSFGSVIVGTLYALVDGAVGGVLLAWMYNTFAD
;
A
#
# COMPACT_ATOMS: atom_id res chain seq x y z
N MET A 1 9.75 25.50 3.14
CA MET A 1 10.61 24.25 3.14
C MET A 1 9.94 23.20 2.28
N LYS A 2 10.68 22.52 1.38
CA LYS A 2 10.14 21.53 0.43
C LYS A 2 10.39 20.08 0.85
N LEU A 3 9.47 19.19 0.51
CA LEU A 3 9.64 17.74 0.66
C LEU A 3 10.49 17.18 -0.48
N SER A 4 11.40 16.26 -0.14
CA SER A 4 12.10 15.45 -1.14
C SER A 4 11.13 14.46 -1.76
N THR A 5 10.79 14.65 -3.04
CA THR A 5 9.90 13.74 -3.78
C THR A 5 10.42 12.31 -3.73
N LYS A 6 11.73 12.10 -3.98
CA LYS A 6 12.34 10.75 -3.93
C LYS A 6 12.16 10.09 -2.57
N SER A 7 12.46 10.82 -1.49
CA SER A 7 12.37 10.27 -0.14
C SER A 7 10.91 9.93 0.19
N LEU A 8 9.97 10.83 -0.12
CA LEU A 8 8.57 10.63 0.19
C LEU A 8 7.95 9.48 -0.62
N THR A 9 8.29 9.35 -1.90
CA THR A 9 7.87 8.22 -2.75
C THR A 9 8.31 6.89 -2.15
N ILE A 10 9.59 6.77 -1.77
CA ILE A 10 10.13 5.52 -1.20
C ILE A 10 9.48 5.22 0.15
N THR A 11 9.37 6.23 1.02
CA THR A 11 8.74 6.06 2.34
C THR A 11 7.28 5.64 2.22
N MET A 12 6.49 6.29 1.36
CA MET A 12 5.07 5.98 1.19
C MET A 12 4.87 4.60 0.53
N ALA A 13 5.70 4.23 -0.44
CA ALA A 13 5.69 2.90 -1.03
C ALA A 13 5.91 1.83 0.05
N LEU A 14 7.00 1.95 0.83
CA LEU A 14 7.34 0.98 1.87
C LEU A 14 6.32 0.95 3.01
N PHE A 15 5.79 2.10 3.42
CA PHE A 15 4.81 2.18 4.48
C PHE A 15 3.49 1.51 4.10
N TRP A 16 2.96 1.82 2.92
CA TRP A 16 1.69 1.26 2.46
C TRP A 16 1.83 -0.21 2.05
N GLY A 17 2.86 -0.53 1.26
CA GLY A 17 3.23 -1.90 0.90
C GLY A 17 3.46 -2.78 2.12
N GLY A 18 4.20 -2.29 3.12
CA GLY A 18 4.44 -2.98 4.37
C GLY A 18 3.16 -3.22 5.18
N THR A 19 2.27 -2.23 5.25
CA THR A 19 0.98 -2.36 5.94
C THR A 19 0.14 -3.47 5.32
N VAL A 20 -0.05 -3.45 3.99
CA VAL A 20 -0.81 -4.49 3.30
C VAL A 20 -0.13 -5.85 3.43
N PHE A 21 1.20 -5.92 3.32
CA PHE A 21 1.97 -7.16 3.49
C PHE A 21 1.72 -7.80 4.86
N PHE A 22 1.93 -7.06 5.95
CA PHE A 22 1.80 -7.62 7.29
C PHE A 22 0.34 -8.01 7.62
N VAL A 23 -0.65 -7.20 7.21
CA VAL A 23 -2.06 -7.54 7.44
C VAL A 23 -2.47 -8.76 6.61
N ALA A 24 -2.07 -8.84 5.34
CA ALA A 24 -2.35 -10.00 4.48
C ALA A 24 -1.63 -11.26 4.97
N LEU A 25 -0.39 -11.15 5.43
CA LEU A 25 0.36 -12.27 6.01
C LEU A 25 -0.30 -12.79 7.30
N LEU A 26 -0.70 -11.88 8.20
CA LEU A 26 -1.41 -12.27 9.43
C LEU A 26 -2.77 -12.89 9.12
N ASN A 27 -3.50 -12.38 8.12
CA ASN A 27 -4.74 -13.00 7.65
C ASN A 27 -4.50 -14.41 7.09
N PHE A 28 -3.42 -14.61 6.33
CA PHE A 28 -3.05 -15.91 5.78
C PHE A 28 -2.68 -16.93 6.88
N LEU A 29 -1.93 -16.50 7.90
CA LEU A 29 -1.50 -17.36 9.00
C LEU A 29 -2.59 -17.62 10.04
N SER A 30 -3.45 -16.63 10.28
CA SER A 30 -4.52 -16.67 11.28
C SER A 30 -5.78 -15.94 10.77
N PRO A 31 -6.55 -16.56 9.87
CA PRO A 31 -7.81 -15.98 9.42
C PRO A 31 -8.80 -15.81 10.60
N PRO A 32 -9.62 -14.73 10.64
CA PRO A 32 -9.81 -13.69 9.62
C PRO A 32 -9.15 -12.35 9.99
N TYR A 33 -7.93 -12.34 10.55
CA TYR A 33 -7.25 -11.10 10.99
C TYR A 33 -7.27 -10.01 9.90
N GLY A 34 -7.77 -8.81 10.20
CA GLY A 34 -7.77 -7.68 9.25
C GLY A 34 -8.58 -7.89 7.97
N LYS A 35 -9.48 -8.88 7.89
CA LYS A 35 -10.22 -9.20 6.66
C LYS A 35 -10.99 -8.00 6.09
N ALA A 36 -11.68 -7.21 6.91
CA ALA A 36 -12.43 -6.04 6.44
C ALA A 36 -11.52 -5.00 5.75
N PHE A 37 -10.29 -4.82 6.26
CA PHE A 37 -9.29 -3.98 5.62
C PHE A 37 -8.84 -4.56 4.28
N LEU A 38 -8.55 -5.86 4.21
CA LEU A 38 -8.15 -6.51 2.95
C LEU A 38 -9.27 -6.53 1.91
N ASP A 39 -10.54 -6.64 2.34
CA ASP A 39 -11.70 -6.53 1.47
C ASP A 39 -11.79 -5.13 0.85
N LEU A 40 -11.56 -4.06 1.64
CA LEU A 40 -11.45 -2.69 1.14
C LEU A 40 -10.32 -2.57 0.11
N VAL A 41 -9.13 -3.10 0.41
CA VAL A 41 -7.99 -3.09 -0.54
C VAL A 41 -8.35 -3.84 -1.83
N SER A 42 -9.01 -4.99 -1.73
CA SER A 42 -9.45 -5.78 -2.90
C SER A 42 -10.50 -5.07 -3.76
N SER A 43 -11.27 -4.15 -3.19
CA SER A 43 -12.24 -3.35 -3.94
C SER A 43 -11.58 -2.34 -4.88
N VAL A 44 -10.32 -1.97 -4.61
CA VAL A 44 -9.55 -0.97 -5.38
C VAL A 44 -8.51 -1.63 -6.28
N TYR A 45 -7.94 -2.79 -5.90
CA TYR A 45 -6.87 -3.45 -6.64
C TYR A 45 -7.39 -4.49 -7.63
N PRO A 46 -7.37 -4.21 -8.96
CA PRO A 46 -7.93 -5.12 -9.94
C PRO A 46 -7.20 -6.47 -9.94
N GLY A 47 -7.97 -7.56 -9.85
CA GLY A 47 -7.45 -8.92 -9.84
C GLY A 47 -6.86 -9.37 -8.50
N TYR A 48 -6.71 -8.49 -7.51
CA TYR A 48 -6.43 -8.91 -6.14
C TYR A 48 -7.72 -9.45 -5.50
N LYS A 49 -7.64 -10.67 -5.00
CA LYS A 49 -8.70 -11.28 -4.19
C LYS A 49 -8.09 -11.73 -2.87
N VAL A 50 -8.83 -11.56 -1.78
CA VAL A 50 -8.47 -12.11 -0.47
C VAL A 50 -8.71 -13.61 -0.46
N VAL A 51 -7.97 -14.33 -1.29
CA VAL A 51 -7.92 -15.80 -1.32
C VAL A 51 -6.83 -16.18 -0.33
N GLY A 52 -7.09 -17.06 0.63
CA GLY A 52 -6.14 -17.47 1.67
C GLY A 52 -4.93 -18.24 1.14
N SER A 53 -4.17 -17.63 0.22
CA SER A 53 -2.99 -18.17 -0.45
C SER A 53 -1.85 -17.17 -0.34
N PHE A 54 -0.62 -17.67 -0.29
CA PHE A 54 0.55 -16.81 -0.23
C PHE A 54 0.71 -15.94 -1.49
N GLY A 55 0.24 -16.42 -2.64
CA GLY A 55 0.21 -15.63 -3.88
C GLY A 55 -0.64 -14.36 -3.77
N SER A 56 -1.76 -14.40 -3.04
CA SER A 56 -2.57 -13.19 -2.84
C SER A 56 -1.85 -12.16 -1.97
N VAL A 57 -1.10 -12.60 -0.94
CA VAL A 57 -0.26 -11.73 -0.10
C VAL A 57 0.75 -10.96 -0.98
N ILE A 58 1.44 -11.66 -1.89
CA ILE A 58 2.40 -11.03 -2.80
C ILE A 58 1.72 -10.03 -3.74
N VAL A 59 0.62 -10.43 -4.39
CA VAL A 59 -0.10 -9.56 -5.35
C VAL A 59 -0.60 -8.28 -4.67
N GLY A 60 -1.23 -8.40 -3.50
CA GLY A 60 -1.69 -7.24 -2.74
C GLY A 60 -0.55 -6.31 -2.31
N THR A 61 0.59 -6.89 -1.90
CA THR A 61 1.78 -6.13 -1.51
C THR A 61 2.38 -5.35 -2.69
N LEU A 62 2.50 -5.98 -3.86
CA LEU A 62 3.06 -5.32 -5.05
C LEU A 62 2.17 -4.16 -5.52
N TYR A 63 0.85 -4.35 -5.53
CA TYR A 63 -0.08 -3.25 -5.80
C TYR A 63 0.07 -2.12 -4.78
N ALA A 64 0.12 -2.45 -3.49
CA ALA A 64 0.28 -1.45 -2.42
C ALA A 64 1.63 -0.70 -2.48
N LEU A 65 2.71 -1.36 -2.88
CA LEU A 65 3.99 -0.67 -3.12
C LEU A 65 3.87 0.38 -4.22
N VAL A 66 3.23 0.02 -5.35
CA VAL A 66 3.02 0.94 -6.48
C VAL A 66 2.08 2.06 -6.09
N ASP A 67 0.96 1.75 -5.45
CA ASP A 67 -0.04 2.70 -4.98
C ASP A 67 0.56 3.70 -3.97
N GLY A 68 1.34 3.20 -3.00
CA GLY A 68 2.06 4.03 -2.05
C GLY A 68 3.10 4.93 -2.73
N ALA A 69 3.82 4.43 -3.74
CA ALA A 69 4.77 5.24 -4.51
C ALA A 69 4.05 6.38 -5.25
N VAL A 70 2.94 6.09 -5.92
CA VAL A 70 2.10 7.09 -6.60
C VAL A 70 1.59 8.13 -5.60
N GLY A 71 1.04 7.69 -4.47
CA GLY A 71 0.60 8.56 -3.38
C GLY A 71 1.72 9.47 -2.87
N GLY A 72 2.93 8.94 -2.71
CA GLY A 72 4.09 9.72 -2.28
C GLY A 72 4.55 10.76 -3.31
N VAL A 73 4.54 10.44 -4.60
CA VAL A 73 4.83 11.42 -5.67
C VAL A 73 3.78 12.54 -5.67
N LEU A 74 2.50 12.19 -5.63
CA LEU A 74 1.39 13.15 -5.66
C LEU A 74 1.41 14.05 -4.42
N LEU A 75 1.60 13.48 -3.23
CA LEU A 75 1.68 14.22 -1.97
C LEU A 75 2.87 15.20 -1.99
N ALA A 76 4.04 14.75 -2.43
CA ALA A 76 5.23 15.62 -2.52
C ALA A 76 5.01 16.74 -3.51
N TRP A 77 4.44 16.45 -4.68
CA TRP A 77 4.12 17.44 -5.69
C TRP A 77 3.14 18.49 -5.15
N MET A 78 1.99 18.06 -4.63
CA MET A 78 0.98 18.96 -4.06
C MET A 78 1.56 19.84 -2.95
N TYR A 79 2.26 19.24 -1.98
CA TYR A 79 2.88 20.00 -0.89
C TYR A 79 3.88 21.02 -1.43
N ASN A 80 4.76 20.63 -2.34
CA ASN A 80 5.79 21.51 -2.89
C ASN A 80 5.23 22.63 -3.78
N THR A 81 4.03 22.46 -4.35
CA THR A 81 3.33 23.50 -5.10
C THR A 81 2.87 24.66 -4.20
N PHE A 82 2.46 24.36 -2.97
CA PHE A 82 1.97 25.38 -2.02
C PHE A 82 3.01 25.79 -0.96
N ALA A 83 4.19 25.16 -0.96
CA ALA A 83 5.26 25.50 -0.03
C ALA A 83 6.12 26.65 -0.57
N ASP A 84 6.11 27.78 0.15
CA ASP A 84 7.03 28.90 -0.02
C ASP A 84 8.49 28.51 0.28
#